data_AF-A0A0F9RE68-F1
#
_entry.id   AF-A0A0F9RE68-F1
#
_cell.length_a   1.000
_cell.length_b   1.000
_cell.length_c   1.000
_cell.angle_alpha   90.00
_cell.angle_beta   90.00
_cell.angle_gamma   90.00
#
_symmetry.space_group_name_H-M   'P 1'
#
loop_
_entity.id
_entity.type
_entity.pdbx_description
1 polymer ?
#
loop_
_entity_poly.entity_id
_entity_poly.type
_entity_poly.pdbx_seq_one_letter_code
_entity_poly.pdbx_strand_id
1 'polypeptide(L)'
;MNRIPVKSGVYEILNTVNGNRYVGQASDVEHRWGDHKWCLSSNRHENEHLQRAYNKYGVDFFVYILLEEVEDLEMLTEREQHWMDLHDRNVLYNMCPAAGSTLGYKHSEEAKKKMSIARMGEKNHNYGKKPSAECRKKISIAKTGKKLSEEHKKKVSLAQLGDKHPRAKMITFRGEAHCVKDWADKLGIVPSTLRARLNRNGWSVEAALTKPRNTRVPASNQRFITLDGKTQNLTCWAKGLGISNASLRERLKKWPLKKALTIPDQRKKADHE
;
A
#
# COMPACT_ATOMS: atom_id res chain seq x y z
N MET A 1 -38.01 28.10 -36.34
CA MET A 1 -36.68 28.17 -36.97
C MET A 1 -36.29 26.75 -37.35
N ASN A 2 -36.26 26.44 -38.64
CA ASN A 2 -35.81 25.13 -39.13
C ASN A 2 -34.34 24.96 -38.73
N ARG A 3 -34.08 24.13 -37.71
CA ARG A 3 -32.73 23.64 -37.46
C ARG A 3 -32.35 22.77 -38.65
N ILE A 4 -31.29 23.15 -39.35
CA ILE A 4 -30.61 22.24 -40.30
C ILE A 4 -30.33 20.95 -39.51
N PRO A 5 -30.64 19.76 -40.04
CA PRO A 5 -30.40 18.51 -39.34
C PRO A 5 -28.91 18.40 -39.03
N VAL A 6 -28.60 18.40 -37.73
CA VAL A 6 -27.24 18.21 -37.24
C VAL A 6 -26.85 16.76 -37.53
N LYS A 7 -25.85 16.57 -38.39
CA LYS A 7 -25.41 15.24 -38.80
C LYS A 7 -24.42 14.69 -37.79
N SER A 8 -24.82 13.66 -37.05
CA SER A 8 -23.91 12.78 -36.32
C SER A 8 -23.23 11.83 -37.31
N GLY A 9 -21.97 11.49 -37.07
CA GLY A 9 -21.26 10.65 -38.00
C GLY A 9 -19.75 10.61 -37.85
N VAL A 10 -19.12 9.99 -38.84
CA VAL A 10 -17.68 9.90 -39.01
C VAL A 10 -17.23 10.85 -40.11
N TYR A 11 -16.15 11.58 -39.88
CA TYR A 11 -15.58 12.53 -40.81
C TYR A 11 -14.07 12.33 -40.95
N GLU A 12 -13.50 12.90 -42.01
CA GLU A 12 -12.08 13.10 -42.13
C GLU A 12 -11.67 14.57 -42.27
N ILE A 13 -10.44 14.86 -41.84
CA ILE A 13 -9.73 16.09 -42.14
C ILE A 13 -8.55 15.69 -43.03
N LEU A 14 -8.67 15.94 -44.33
CA LEU A 14 -7.73 15.52 -45.35
C LEU A 14 -6.75 16.65 -45.69
N ASN A 15 -5.46 16.36 -45.61
CA ASN A 15 -4.40 17.18 -46.18
C ASN A 15 -4.24 16.84 -47.67
N THR A 16 -4.61 17.79 -48.52
CA THR A 16 -4.60 17.64 -49.98
C THR A 16 -3.20 17.61 -50.59
N VAL A 17 -2.15 18.02 -49.86
CA VAL A 17 -0.77 18.02 -50.37
C VAL A 17 -0.18 16.61 -50.41
N ASN A 18 -0.45 15.79 -49.40
CA ASN A 18 0.17 14.47 -49.26
C ASN A 18 -0.83 13.32 -49.09
N GLY A 19 -2.13 13.62 -48.99
CA GLY A 19 -3.15 12.62 -48.74
C GLY A 19 -3.15 12.08 -47.31
N ASN A 20 -2.48 12.73 -46.36
CA ASN A 20 -2.61 12.34 -44.96
C ASN A 20 -3.94 12.84 -44.40
N ARG A 21 -4.54 12.09 -43.48
CA ARG A 21 -5.90 12.37 -43.01
C ARG A 21 -6.06 12.08 -41.52
N TYR A 22 -6.92 12.82 -40.86
CA TYR A 22 -7.40 12.51 -39.53
C TYR A 22 -8.82 11.99 -39.65
N VAL A 23 -9.12 10.84 -39.07
CA VAL A 23 -10.49 10.30 -38.99
C VAL A 23 -11.02 10.57 -37.59
N GLY A 24 -12.25 11.06 -37.48
CA GLY A 24 -12.88 11.30 -36.19
C GLY A 24 -14.38 11.07 -36.24
N GLN A 25 -15.00 10.86 -35.08
CA GLN A 25 -16.45 10.83 -34.91
C GLN A 25 -16.98 12.07 -34.20
N ALA A 26 -18.26 12.37 -34.37
CA ALA A 26 -18.99 13.29 -33.52
C ALA A 26 -20.50 13.03 -33.54
N SER A 27 -21.18 13.34 -32.43
CA SER A 27 -22.65 13.46 -32.41
C SER A 27 -23.14 14.73 -33.12
N ASP A 28 -22.26 15.70 -33.32
CA ASP A 28 -22.49 16.93 -34.09
C ASP A 28 -21.20 17.25 -34.88
N VAL A 29 -21.17 16.84 -36.14
CA VAL A 29 -19.98 16.98 -37.00
C VAL A 29 -19.69 18.45 -37.33
N GLU A 30 -20.72 19.28 -37.52
CA GLU A 30 -20.53 20.70 -37.86
C GLU A 30 -19.91 21.47 -36.70
N HIS A 31 -20.42 21.26 -35.48
CA HIS A 31 -19.85 21.84 -34.26
C HIS A 31 -18.41 21.37 -34.07
N ARG A 32 -18.16 20.06 -34.24
CA ARG A 32 -16.84 19.48 -34.08
C ARG A 32 -15.83 20.02 -35.10
N TRP A 33 -16.24 20.26 -36.34
CA TRP A 33 -15.39 20.93 -37.33
C TRP A 33 -15.06 22.36 -36.95
N GLY A 34 -16.02 23.09 -36.36
CA GLY A 34 -15.78 24.42 -35.79
C GLY A 34 -14.67 24.40 -34.73
N ASP A 35 -14.76 23.45 -33.78
CA ASP A 35 -13.75 23.25 -32.74
C ASP A 35 -12.38 22.93 -33.33
N HIS A 36 -12.31 22.02 -34.30
CA HIS A 36 -11.05 21.68 -34.98
C HIS A 36 -10.43 22.91 -35.64
N LYS A 37 -11.20 23.67 -36.42
CA LYS A 37 -10.71 24.88 -37.10
C LYS A 37 -10.21 25.92 -36.09
N TRP A 38 -10.94 26.16 -35.01
CA TRP A 38 -10.54 27.10 -33.97
C TRP A 38 -9.27 26.64 -33.23
N CYS A 39 -9.20 25.37 -32.83
CA CYS A 39 -8.04 24.79 -32.15
C CYS A 39 -6.79 24.81 -33.04
N LEU A 40 -6.93 24.46 -34.32
CA LEU A 40 -5.82 24.43 -35.27
C LEU A 40 -5.29 25.84 -35.58
N SER A 41 -6.18 26.79 -35.83
CA SER A 41 -5.80 28.19 -36.09
C SER A 41 -5.21 28.89 -34.86
N SER A 42 -5.63 28.51 -33.65
CA SER A 42 -5.08 29.03 -32.39
C SER A 42 -3.86 28.26 -31.87
N ASN A 43 -3.38 27.26 -32.61
CA ASN A 43 -2.24 26.41 -32.27
C ASN A 43 -2.39 25.66 -30.93
N ARG A 44 -3.58 25.14 -30.66
CA ARG A 44 -3.98 24.47 -29.40
C ARG A 44 -4.63 23.11 -29.61
N HIS A 45 -4.52 22.56 -30.81
CA HIS A 45 -5.15 21.30 -31.12
C HIS A 45 -4.51 20.12 -30.37
N GLU A 46 -5.34 19.24 -29.80
CA GLU A 46 -4.91 18.10 -28.99
C GLU A 46 -4.04 17.10 -29.78
N ASN A 47 -4.34 16.93 -31.06
CA ASN A 47 -3.51 16.14 -31.97
C ASN A 47 -2.34 16.99 -32.48
N GLU A 48 -1.16 16.79 -31.89
CA GLU A 48 0.06 17.51 -32.23
C GLU A 48 0.55 17.25 -33.66
N HIS A 49 0.34 16.04 -34.19
CA HIS A 49 0.74 15.69 -35.56
C HIS A 49 -0.09 16.45 -36.59
N LEU A 50 -1.41 16.49 -36.40
CA LEU A 50 -2.31 17.29 -37.22
C LEU A 50 -1.99 18.79 -37.10
N GLN A 51 -1.74 19.29 -35.88
CA GLN A 51 -1.36 20.70 -35.65
C GLN A 51 -0.08 21.09 -36.39
N ARG A 52 0.98 20.27 -36.29
CA ARG A 52 2.25 20.54 -36.98
C ARG A 52 2.08 20.52 -38.50
N ALA A 53 1.27 19.59 -39.02
CA ALA A 53 0.97 19.55 -40.45
C ALA A 53 0.19 20.81 -40.88
N TYR A 54 -0.81 21.22 -40.10
CA TYR A 54 -1.58 22.44 -40.35
C TYR A 54 -0.69 23.68 -40.38
N ASN A 55 0.23 23.82 -39.42
CA ASN A 55 1.20 24.92 -39.39
C ASN A 55 2.19 24.87 -40.57
N LYS A 56 2.53 23.67 -41.05
CA LYS A 56 3.50 23.47 -42.13
C LYS A 56 2.92 23.78 -43.51
N TYR A 57 1.72 23.29 -43.79
CA TYR A 57 1.13 23.39 -45.13
C TYR A 57 0.19 24.59 -45.25
N GLY A 58 -0.45 25.01 -44.16
CA GLY A 58 -1.42 26.11 -44.17
C GLY A 58 -2.86 25.62 -44.31
N VAL A 59 -3.80 26.47 -43.90
CA VAL A 59 -5.24 26.15 -43.80
C VAL A 59 -5.87 25.71 -45.10
N ASP A 60 -5.46 26.32 -46.23
CA ASP A 60 -6.10 26.11 -47.53
C ASP A 60 -5.93 24.68 -48.07
N PHE A 61 -4.98 23.91 -47.51
CA PHE A 61 -4.73 22.54 -47.91
C PHE A 61 -5.48 21.49 -47.09
N PHE A 62 -6.28 21.91 -46.10
CA PHE A 62 -7.07 21.01 -45.26
C PHE A 62 -8.55 21.10 -45.60
N VAL A 63 -9.10 19.96 -46.06
CA VAL A 63 -10.52 19.83 -46.37
C VAL A 63 -11.19 18.93 -45.34
N TYR A 64 -12.45 19.25 -45.01
CA TYR A 64 -13.26 18.56 -44.02
C TYR A 64 -14.37 17.83 -44.75
N ILE A 65 -14.42 16.51 -44.62
CA ILE A 65 -15.30 15.64 -45.42
C ILE A 65 -16.09 14.75 -44.46
N LEU A 66 -17.41 14.73 -44.60
CA LEU A 66 -18.26 13.78 -43.91
C LEU A 66 -18.19 12.44 -44.66
N LEU A 67 -17.69 11.40 -44.00
CA LEU A 67 -17.52 10.07 -44.59
C LEU A 67 -18.81 9.26 -44.47
N GLU A 68 -19.47 9.33 -43.31
CA GLU A 68 -20.65 8.54 -43.02
C GLU A 68 -21.55 9.25 -42.00
N GLU A 69 -22.84 9.36 -42.31
CA GLU A 69 -23.87 9.75 -41.36
C GLU A 69 -24.27 8.53 -40.52
N VAL A 70 -24.21 8.68 -39.20
CA VAL A 70 -24.50 7.60 -38.24
C VAL A 70 -25.57 8.09 -37.29
N GLU A 71 -26.78 7.55 -37.41
CA GLU A 71 -27.91 7.91 -36.55
C GLU A 71 -27.77 7.33 -35.14
N ASP A 72 -27.25 6.10 -35.04
CA ASP A 72 -27.02 5.43 -33.76
C ASP A 72 -25.69 5.85 -33.13
N LEU A 73 -25.76 6.68 -32.10
CA LEU A 73 -24.58 7.21 -31.42
C LEU A 73 -23.72 6.13 -30.75
N GLU A 74 -24.29 4.97 -30.42
CA GLU A 74 -23.53 3.85 -29.83
C GLU A 74 -22.57 3.22 -30.84
N MET A 75 -22.89 3.33 -32.14
CA MET A 75 -22.10 2.78 -33.24
C MET A 75 -20.94 3.68 -33.66
N LEU A 76 -20.91 4.94 -33.23
CA LEU A 76 -19.92 5.92 -33.72
C LEU A 76 -18.47 5.44 -33.57
N THR A 77 -18.13 4.81 -32.45
CA THR A 77 -16.74 4.38 -32.19
C THR A 77 -16.37 3.17 -33.04
N GLU A 78 -17.31 2.26 -33.28
CA GLU A 78 -17.13 1.15 -34.20
C GLU A 78 -16.96 1.64 -35.64
N ARG A 79 -17.77 2.62 -36.06
CA ARG A 79 -17.69 3.20 -37.40
C ARG A 79 -16.41 4.02 -37.59
N GLU A 80 -15.96 4.77 -36.57
CA GLU A 80 -14.65 5.45 -36.58
C GLU A 80 -13.52 4.44 -36.79
N GLN A 81 -13.52 3.34 -36.04
CA GLN A 81 -12.52 2.28 -36.18
C GLN A 81 -12.54 1.68 -37.59
N HIS A 82 -13.73 1.39 -38.12
CA HIS A 82 -13.89 0.86 -39.47
C HIS A 82 -13.23 1.76 -40.52
N TRP A 83 -13.50 3.07 -40.47
CA TRP A 83 -12.88 4.03 -41.40
C TRP A 83 -11.38 4.19 -41.19
N MET A 84 -10.89 4.09 -39.96
CA MET A 84 -9.45 4.07 -39.68
C MET A 84 -8.77 2.83 -40.27
N ASP A 85 -9.39 1.66 -40.17
CA ASP A 85 -8.82 0.39 -40.62
C ASP A 85 -8.80 0.25 -42.15
N LEU A 86 -9.62 1.02 -42.87
CA LEU A 86 -9.58 1.10 -44.34
C LEU A 86 -8.35 1.83 -44.89
N HIS A 87 -7.57 2.50 -44.03
CA HIS A 87 -6.42 3.30 -44.43
C HIS A 87 -5.10 2.74 -43.89
N ASP A 88 -4.01 2.95 -44.63
CA ASP A 88 -2.67 2.66 -44.12
C ASP A 88 -2.37 3.54 -42.90
N ARG A 89 -1.81 2.93 -41.84
CA ARG A 89 -1.49 3.63 -40.60
C ARG A 89 -0.54 4.82 -40.78
N ASN A 90 0.32 4.80 -41.81
CA ASN A 90 1.29 5.85 -42.07
C ASN A 90 0.67 7.12 -42.66
N VAL A 91 -0.55 7.03 -43.22
CA VAL A 91 -1.26 8.20 -43.75
C VAL A 91 -2.20 8.83 -42.71
N LEU A 92 -2.41 8.18 -41.56
CA LEU A 92 -3.32 8.66 -40.53
C LEU A 92 -2.62 9.59 -39.54
N TYR A 93 -3.26 10.74 -39.26
CA TYR A 93 -2.88 11.60 -38.14
C TYR A 93 -3.35 11.04 -36.78
N ASN A 94 -4.26 10.05 -36.75
CA ASN A 94 -4.72 9.40 -35.53
C ASN A 94 -3.56 8.73 -34.78
N MET A 95 -3.28 9.21 -33.56
CA MET A 95 -2.14 8.74 -32.76
C MET A 95 -2.29 7.28 -32.29
N CYS A 96 -3.53 6.83 -32.06
CA CYS A 96 -3.82 5.49 -31.58
C CYS A 96 -4.36 4.59 -32.70
N PRO A 97 -4.04 3.27 -32.68
CA PRO A 97 -4.67 2.26 -33.53
C PRO A 97 -6.15 2.06 -33.26
N ALA A 98 -6.55 2.17 -31.99
CA ALA A 98 -7.94 2.09 -31.58
C ALA A 98 -8.61 3.48 -31.61
N ALA A 99 -9.83 3.54 -32.13
CA ALA A 99 -10.76 4.66 -32.06
C ALA A 99 -11.25 4.91 -30.62
N GLY A 100 -11.79 6.09 -30.36
CA GLY A 100 -12.29 6.48 -29.04
C GLY A 100 -11.21 6.88 -28.02
N SER A 101 -11.57 6.81 -26.73
CA SER A 101 -10.74 7.34 -25.63
C SER A 101 -9.69 6.34 -25.15
N THR A 102 -8.49 6.83 -24.81
CA THR A 102 -7.50 6.03 -24.06
C THR A 102 -7.90 5.79 -22.60
N LEU A 103 -9.04 6.33 -22.15
CA LEU A 103 -9.55 6.13 -20.80
C LEU A 103 -9.83 4.63 -20.57
N GLY A 104 -9.04 4.03 -19.67
CA GLY A 104 -9.11 2.59 -19.38
C GLY A 104 -8.04 1.75 -20.08
N TYR A 105 -7.27 2.31 -21.03
CA TYR A 105 -6.13 1.62 -21.61
C TYR A 105 -5.10 1.25 -20.54
N LYS A 106 -4.75 -0.04 -20.48
CA LYS A 106 -3.73 -0.57 -19.58
C LYS A 106 -2.51 -0.95 -20.40
N HIS A 107 -1.34 -0.39 -20.05
CA HIS A 107 -0.07 -0.85 -20.62
C HIS A 107 0.10 -2.36 -20.45
N SER A 108 0.68 -3.02 -21.46
CA SER A 108 1.09 -4.42 -21.36
C SER A 108 2.13 -4.61 -20.26
N GLU A 109 2.23 -5.82 -19.72
CA GLU A 109 3.23 -6.16 -18.71
C GLU A 109 4.66 -5.94 -19.24
N GLU A 110 4.89 -6.22 -20.52
CA GLU A 110 6.17 -5.95 -21.19
C GLU A 110 6.49 -4.45 -21.25
N ALA A 111 5.51 -3.62 -21.62
CA ALA A 111 5.70 -2.17 -21.65
C ALA A 111 5.95 -1.61 -20.24
N LYS A 112 5.20 -2.08 -19.23
CA LYS A 112 5.44 -1.72 -17.82
C LYS A 112 6.84 -2.09 -17.37
N LYS A 113 7.31 -3.30 -17.74
CA LYS A 113 8.67 -3.76 -17.42
C LYS A 113 9.73 -2.89 -18.09
N LYS A 114 9.58 -2.56 -19.38
CA LYS A 114 10.50 -1.70 -20.12
C LYS A 114 10.59 -0.30 -19.50
N MET A 115 9.44 0.30 -19.14
CA MET A 115 9.39 1.58 -18.44
C MET A 115 10.04 1.53 -17.06
N SER A 116 9.83 0.44 -16.30
CA SER A 116 10.45 0.21 -15.00
C SER A 116 11.97 0.18 -15.12
N ILE A 117 12.51 -0.61 -16.06
CA ILE A 117 13.95 -0.73 -16.32
C ILE A 117 14.55 0.63 -16.69
N ALA A 118 13.88 1.41 -17.54
CA ALA A 118 14.37 2.74 -17.93
C ALA A 118 14.43 3.73 -16.76
N ARG A 119 13.57 3.57 -15.75
CA ARG A 119 13.50 4.44 -14.57
C ARG A 119 14.38 3.97 -13.41
N MET A 120 15.04 2.82 -13.53
CA MET A 120 15.88 2.23 -12.50
C MET A 120 17.36 2.37 -12.80
N GLY A 121 18.17 2.36 -11.74
CA GLY A 121 19.63 2.35 -11.84
C GLY A 121 20.17 3.58 -12.58
N GLU A 122 21.33 3.40 -13.19
CA GLU A 122 22.10 4.44 -13.88
C GLU A 122 21.34 5.13 -15.04
N LYS A 123 20.32 4.48 -15.61
CA LYS A 123 19.48 5.06 -16.67
C LYS A 123 18.60 6.20 -16.16
N ASN A 124 18.36 6.26 -14.85
CA ASN A 124 17.60 7.35 -14.26
C ASN A 124 18.49 8.60 -14.15
N HIS A 125 18.02 9.73 -14.69
CA HIS A 125 18.72 11.03 -14.65
C HIS A 125 19.03 11.53 -13.21
N ASN A 126 18.34 10.99 -12.20
CA ASN A 126 18.56 11.26 -10.79
C ASN A 126 19.36 10.17 -10.06
N TYR A 127 19.85 9.15 -10.76
CA TYR A 127 20.69 8.11 -10.15
C TYR A 127 21.96 8.72 -9.57
N GLY A 128 22.30 8.32 -8.34
CA GLY A 128 23.44 8.87 -7.59
C GLY A 128 23.27 10.32 -7.10
N LYS A 129 22.27 11.07 -7.58
CA LYS A 129 22.04 12.46 -7.16
C LYS A 129 21.29 12.50 -5.83
N LYS A 130 21.84 13.22 -4.85
CA LYS A 130 21.16 13.49 -3.58
C LYS A 130 20.37 14.80 -3.70
N PRO A 131 19.06 14.81 -3.39
CA PRO A 131 18.30 16.05 -3.37
C PRO A 131 18.86 17.01 -2.31
N SER A 132 18.81 18.31 -2.61
CA SER A 132 19.26 19.37 -1.71
C SER A 132 18.53 19.34 -0.36
N ALA A 133 19.14 19.91 0.68
CA ALA A 133 18.53 19.95 2.01
C ALA A 133 17.16 20.64 1.98
N GLU A 134 17.04 21.74 1.22
CA GLU A 134 15.78 22.46 1.04
C GLU A 134 14.71 21.61 0.33
N CYS A 135 15.09 20.89 -0.73
CA CYS A 135 14.19 19.98 -1.44
C CYS A 135 13.70 18.85 -0.52
N ARG A 136 14.60 18.28 0.30
CA ARG A 136 14.25 17.25 1.28
C ARG A 136 13.28 17.77 2.34
N LYS A 137 13.46 19.02 2.79
CA LYS A 137 12.55 19.68 3.75
C LYS A 137 11.16 19.85 3.15
N LYS A 138 11.04 20.34 1.90
CA LYS A 138 9.75 20.48 1.19
C LYS A 138 9.02 19.14 1.06
N ILE A 139 9.74 18.08 0.67
CA ILE A 139 9.18 16.72 0.58
C ILE A 139 8.70 16.23 1.95
N SER A 140 9.46 16.47 3.01
CA SER A 140 9.08 16.08 4.37
C SER A 140 7.79 16.77 4.80
N ILE A 141 7.71 18.10 4.66
CA ILE A 141 6.52 18.89 5.02
C ILE A 141 5.28 18.37 4.28
N ALA A 142 5.39 18.11 2.97
CA ALA A 142 4.29 17.61 2.16
C ALA A 142 3.80 16.19 2.53
N LYS A 143 4.65 15.40 3.21
CA LYS A 143 4.34 14.04 3.65
C LYS A 143 3.85 13.98 5.11
N THR A 144 4.21 14.96 5.94
CA THR A 144 3.76 15.04 7.33
C THR A 144 2.23 15.08 7.40
N GLY A 145 1.64 14.27 8.28
CA GLY A 145 0.19 14.23 8.53
C GLY A 145 -0.62 13.31 7.61
N LYS A 146 -0.05 12.79 6.52
CA LYS A 146 -0.75 11.82 5.66
C LYS A 146 -0.82 10.45 6.33
N LYS A 147 -2.03 10.01 6.69
CA LYS A 147 -2.28 8.68 7.28
C LYS A 147 -2.35 7.62 6.16
N LEU A 148 -1.55 6.56 6.29
CA LEU A 148 -1.63 5.38 5.42
C LEU A 148 -2.89 4.57 5.77
N SER A 149 -3.50 3.94 4.75
CA SER A 149 -4.62 3.02 4.97
C SER A 149 -4.17 1.77 5.72
N GLU A 150 -5.08 1.13 6.45
CA GLU A 150 -4.78 -0.10 7.19
C GLU A 150 -4.31 -1.23 6.27
N GLU A 151 -4.88 -1.34 5.07
CA GLU A 151 -4.43 -2.30 4.07
C GLU A 151 -2.99 -2.04 3.61
N HIS A 152 -2.64 -0.77 3.38
CA HIS A 152 -1.28 -0.40 2.99
C HIS A 152 -0.28 -0.68 4.11
N LYS A 153 -0.64 -0.37 5.36
CA LYS A 153 0.18 -0.71 6.53
C LYS A 153 0.41 -2.22 6.64
N LYS A 154 -0.63 -3.04 6.42
CA LYS A 154 -0.53 -4.50 6.43
C LYS A 154 0.42 -5.00 5.33
N LYS A 155 0.31 -4.49 4.10
CA LYS A 155 1.20 -4.86 2.98
C LYS A 155 2.66 -4.51 3.26
N VAL A 156 2.92 -3.29 3.76
CA VAL A 156 4.28 -2.87 4.15
C VAL A 156 4.80 -3.73 5.29
N SER A 157 3.98 -4.00 6.31
CA SER A 157 4.37 -4.87 7.40
C SER A 157 4.72 -6.26 6.91
N LEU A 158 3.91 -6.86 6.02
CA LEU A 158 4.13 -8.19 5.44
C LEU A 158 5.42 -8.24 4.61
N ALA A 159 5.72 -7.19 3.83
CA ALA A 159 6.96 -7.11 3.07
C ALA A 159 8.21 -6.94 3.96
N GLN A 160 8.06 -6.37 5.16
CA GLN A 160 9.14 -6.18 6.14
C GLN A 160 9.30 -7.35 7.12
N LEU A 161 8.38 -8.32 7.08
CA LEU A 161 8.45 -9.56 7.85
C LEU A 161 9.52 -10.48 7.23
N GLY A 162 10.78 -10.30 7.63
CA GLY A 162 11.82 -11.29 7.32
C GLY A 162 11.60 -12.61 8.08
N ASP A 163 12.23 -13.70 7.64
CA ASP A 163 12.02 -15.07 8.18
C ASP A 163 12.23 -15.20 9.69
N LYS A 164 13.08 -14.33 10.27
CA LYS A 164 13.38 -14.30 11.71
C LYS A 164 12.36 -13.50 12.53
N HIS A 165 11.41 -12.82 11.89
CA HIS A 165 10.45 -11.97 12.58
C HIS A 165 9.40 -12.84 13.31
N PRO A 166 9.06 -12.56 14.58
CA PRO A 166 8.16 -13.41 15.37
C PRO A 166 6.74 -13.60 14.81
N ARG A 167 6.31 -12.73 13.89
CA ARG A 167 5.02 -12.83 13.18
C ARG A 167 5.13 -13.59 11.83
N ALA A 168 6.32 -13.95 11.37
CA ALA A 168 6.52 -14.68 10.11
C ALA A 168 6.22 -16.18 10.25
N LYS A 169 6.42 -16.74 11.46
CA LYS A 169 6.11 -18.13 11.74
C LYS A 169 4.60 -18.31 11.96
N MET A 170 3.92 -18.72 10.89
CA MET A 170 2.51 -19.13 10.93
C MET A 170 2.40 -20.54 11.50
N ILE A 171 1.44 -20.74 12.39
CA ILE A 171 1.16 -22.03 13.03
C ILE A 171 -0.23 -22.45 12.60
N THR A 172 -0.30 -23.61 11.94
CA THR A 172 -1.56 -24.19 11.47
C THR A 172 -2.12 -25.14 12.52
N PHE A 173 -3.39 -24.95 12.89
CA PHE A 173 -4.12 -25.85 13.78
C PHE A 173 -5.60 -25.84 13.43
N ARG A 174 -6.20 -27.03 13.25
CA ARG A 174 -7.61 -27.23 12.89
C ARG A 174 -8.08 -26.43 11.66
N GLY A 175 -7.23 -26.36 10.63
CA GLY A 175 -7.55 -25.66 9.38
C GLY A 175 -7.31 -24.15 9.38
N GLU A 176 -6.98 -23.56 10.53
CA GLU A 176 -6.62 -22.14 10.62
C GLU A 176 -5.10 -21.94 10.76
N ALA A 177 -4.55 -20.96 10.04
CA ALA A 177 -3.15 -20.57 10.15
C ALA A 177 -3.04 -19.14 10.68
N HIS A 178 -2.41 -18.97 11.85
CA HIS A 178 -2.21 -17.67 12.50
C HIS A 178 -0.78 -17.55 13.05
N CYS A 179 -0.30 -16.33 13.25
CA CYS A 179 0.98 -16.14 13.93
C CYS A 179 0.86 -16.40 15.45
N VAL A 180 1.98 -16.60 16.13
CA VAL A 180 2.00 -16.84 17.59
C VAL A 180 1.26 -15.75 18.37
N LYS A 181 1.31 -14.50 17.92
CA LYS A 181 0.62 -13.40 18.60
C LYS A 181 -0.90 -13.57 18.47
N ASP A 182 -1.39 -13.76 17.26
CA ASP A 182 -2.82 -13.84 16.99
C ASP A 182 -3.45 -15.08 17.66
N TRP A 183 -2.73 -16.20 17.68
CA TRP A 183 -3.14 -17.38 18.47
C TRP A 183 -3.19 -17.08 19.97
N ALA A 184 -2.21 -16.35 20.51
CA ALA A 184 -2.18 -16.01 21.93
C ALA A 184 -3.32 -15.05 22.31
N ASP A 185 -3.61 -14.06 21.46
CA ASP A 185 -4.72 -13.12 21.63
C ASP A 185 -6.07 -13.88 21.60
N LYS A 186 -6.26 -14.82 20.67
CA LYS A 186 -7.45 -15.69 20.61
C LYS A 186 -7.63 -16.58 21.85
N LEU A 187 -6.52 -17.10 22.39
CA LEU A 187 -6.52 -18.01 23.54
C LEU A 187 -6.54 -17.26 24.89
N GLY A 188 -6.48 -15.93 24.89
CA GLY A 188 -6.40 -15.12 26.12
C GLY A 188 -5.14 -15.39 26.94
N ILE A 189 -4.04 -15.80 26.29
CA ILE A 189 -2.75 -16.07 26.96
C ILE A 189 -1.68 -15.09 26.50
N VAL A 190 -0.66 -14.87 27.31
CA VAL A 190 0.44 -13.98 26.93
C VAL A 190 1.24 -14.63 25.78
N PRO A 191 1.58 -13.91 24.68
CA PRO A 191 2.31 -14.48 23.54
C PRO A 191 3.66 -15.13 23.91
N SER A 192 4.33 -14.65 24.95
CA SER A 192 5.56 -15.26 25.47
C SER A 192 5.32 -16.64 26.08
N THR A 193 4.15 -16.88 26.70
CA THR A 193 3.73 -18.17 27.22
C THR A 193 3.50 -19.17 26.10
N LEU A 194 2.79 -18.77 25.04
CA LEU A 194 2.58 -19.64 23.88
C LEU A 194 3.91 -19.97 23.17
N ARG A 195 4.80 -18.98 23.03
CA ARG A 195 6.15 -19.19 22.48
C ARG A 195 6.98 -20.16 23.34
N ALA A 196 6.88 -20.08 24.67
CA ALA A 196 7.60 -20.99 25.56
C ALA A 196 7.10 -22.43 25.43
N ARG A 197 5.77 -22.64 25.32
CA ARG A 197 5.18 -23.96 25.06
C ARG A 197 5.75 -24.59 23.79
N LEU A 198 5.71 -23.84 22.69
CA LEU A 198 6.12 -24.30 21.36
C LEU A 198 7.63 -24.53 21.20
N ASN A 199 8.47 -23.68 21.80
CA ASN A 199 9.91 -23.70 21.51
C ASN A 199 10.78 -24.32 22.62
N ARG A 200 10.38 -24.21 23.90
CA ARG A 200 11.25 -24.60 25.03
C ARG A 200 10.80 -25.86 25.75
N ASN A 201 9.50 -26.14 25.74
CA ASN A 201 8.94 -27.16 26.63
C ASN A 201 8.56 -28.46 25.91
N GLY A 202 8.89 -28.60 24.62
CA GLY A 202 8.58 -29.80 23.83
C GLY A 202 7.08 -30.05 23.61
N TRP A 203 6.23 -29.01 23.67
CA TRP A 203 4.79 -29.20 23.48
C TRP A 203 4.47 -29.42 22.01
N SER A 204 3.54 -30.34 21.74
CA SER A 204 2.89 -30.40 20.43
C SER A 204 2.08 -29.12 20.18
N VAL A 205 1.88 -28.77 18.90
CA VAL A 205 1.06 -27.62 18.50
C VAL A 205 -0.34 -27.70 19.13
N GLU A 206 -0.93 -28.90 19.11
CA GLU A 206 -2.24 -29.16 19.73
C GLU A 206 -2.23 -28.90 21.23
N ALA A 207 -1.27 -29.46 21.98
CA ALA A 207 -1.19 -29.24 23.41
C ALA A 207 -0.99 -27.75 23.74
N ALA A 208 -0.18 -27.04 22.93
CA ALA A 208 0.16 -25.65 23.16
C ALA A 208 -1.06 -24.72 23.03
N LEU A 209 -1.96 -25.04 22.10
CA LEU A 209 -3.16 -24.27 21.78
C LEU A 209 -4.41 -24.68 22.57
N THR A 210 -4.44 -25.87 23.18
CA THR A 210 -5.65 -26.38 23.87
C THR A 210 -5.58 -26.30 25.39
N LYS A 211 -4.40 -26.46 26.02
CA LYS A 211 -4.35 -26.51 27.49
C LYS A 211 -4.43 -25.11 28.12
N PRO A 212 -5.30 -24.90 29.13
CA PRO A 212 -5.41 -23.61 29.82
C PRO A 212 -4.12 -23.23 30.55
N ARG A 213 -3.96 -21.95 30.88
CA ARG A 213 -2.84 -21.48 31.72
C ARG A 213 -2.99 -22.07 33.12
N ASN A 214 -1.97 -22.77 33.62
CA ASN A 214 -1.96 -23.24 35.00
C ASN A 214 -1.91 -22.02 35.95
N THR A 215 -3.01 -21.76 36.64
CA THR A 215 -3.17 -20.66 37.60
C THR A 215 -2.76 -21.05 39.02
N ARG A 216 -2.29 -22.29 39.25
CA ARG A 216 -1.85 -22.72 40.58
C ARG A 216 -0.71 -21.82 41.06
N VAL A 217 -0.98 -21.11 42.15
CA VAL A 217 0.02 -20.38 42.91
C VAL A 217 1.12 -21.37 43.31
N PRO A 218 2.41 -21.07 43.08
CA PRO A 218 3.50 -21.97 43.47
C PRO A 218 3.35 -22.34 44.95
N ALA A 219 3.58 -23.61 45.31
CA ALA A 219 3.46 -24.08 46.71
C ALA A 219 4.26 -23.21 47.70
N SER A 220 5.37 -22.59 47.24
CA SER A 220 6.16 -21.64 48.04
C SER A 220 5.38 -20.40 48.50
N ASN A 221 4.34 -19.99 47.77
CA ASN A 221 3.49 -18.85 48.11
C ASN A 221 2.25 -19.25 48.94
N GLN A 222 2.04 -20.55 49.15
CA GLN A 222 0.99 -21.11 50.02
C GLN A 222 1.47 -21.32 51.46
N ARG A 223 2.79 -21.23 51.73
CA ARG A 223 3.35 -21.26 53.08
C ARG A 223 3.15 -19.93 53.81
N PHE A 224 2.36 -19.97 54.88
CA PHE A 224 2.19 -18.88 55.82
C PHE A 224 3.16 -19.03 56.99
N ILE A 225 3.74 -17.93 57.43
CA ILE A 225 4.65 -17.87 58.57
C ILE A 225 4.09 -16.84 59.55
N THR A 226 3.99 -17.26 60.81
CA THR A 226 3.50 -16.43 61.92
C THR A 226 4.67 -15.98 62.78
N LEU A 227 4.77 -14.67 63.02
CA LEU A 227 5.72 -14.07 63.96
C LEU A 227 5.01 -12.91 64.66
N ASP A 228 5.11 -12.86 66.00
CA ASP A 228 4.55 -11.80 66.85
C ASP A 228 3.07 -11.46 66.53
N GLY A 229 2.24 -12.50 66.38
CA GLY A 229 0.79 -12.36 66.10
C GLY A 229 0.42 -12.07 64.65
N LYS A 230 1.40 -11.89 63.74
CA LYS A 230 1.17 -11.58 62.32
C LYS A 230 1.43 -12.81 61.45
N THR A 231 0.39 -13.30 60.77
CA THR A 231 0.47 -14.45 59.85
C THR A 231 0.45 -13.95 58.41
N GLN A 232 1.56 -14.13 57.69
CA GLN A 232 1.68 -13.70 56.29
C GLN A 232 2.45 -14.73 55.45
N ASN A 233 2.22 -14.74 54.14
CA ASN A 233 3.01 -15.56 53.23
C ASN A 233 4.40 -14.92 52.97
N LEU A 234 5.33 -15.72 52.44
CA LEU A 234 6.70 -15.28 52.15
C LEU A 234 6.77 -14.03 51.26
N THR A 235 5.84 -13.86 50.31
CA THR A 235 5.83 -12.70 49.41
C THR A 235 5.46 -11.42 50.13
N CYS A 236 4.47 -11.47 51.03
CA CYS A 236 4.10 -10.33 51.85
C CYS A 236 5.22 -9.95 52.83
N TRP A 237 5.87 -10.94 53.46
CA TRP A 237 7.03 -10.69 54.32
C TRP A 237 8.21 -10.08 53.55
N ALA A 238 8.54 -10.61 52.37
CA ALA A 238 9.63 -10.07 51.53
C ALA A 238 9.36 -8.63 51.09
N LYS A 239 8.10 -8.33 50.71
CA LYS A 239 7.68 -6.98 50.34
C LYS A 239 7.77 -6.00 51.51
N GLY A 240 7.34 -6.40 52.71
CA GLY A 240 7.45 -5.56 53.92
C GLY A 240 8.90 -5.24 54.30
N LEU A 241 9.83 -6.15 54.01
CA LEU A 241 11.26 -5.98 54.27
C LEU A 241 12.02 -5.31 53.11
N GLY A 242 11.35 -5.07 51.98
CA GLY A 242 11.95 -4.50 50.77
C GLY A 242 12.97 -5.40 50.06
N ILE A 243 12.95 -6.71 50.32
CA ILE A 243 13.88 -7.70 49.76
C ILE A 243 13.22 -8.62 48.73
N SER A 244 14.02 -9.29 47.90
CA SER A 244 13.49 -10.29 46.97
C SER A 244 13.03 -11.56 47.71
N ASN A 245 12.05 -12.26 47.13
CA ASN A 245 11.60 -13.57 47.62
C ASN A 245 12.74 -14.59 47.74
N ALA A 246 13.74 -14.53 46.84
CA ALA A 246 14.92 -15.39 46.89
C ALA A 246 15.81 -15.05 48.09
N SER A 247 16.02 -13.75 48.35
CA SER A 247 16.80 -13.25 49.48
C SER A 247 16.17 -13.65 50.81
N LEU A 248 14.85 -13.55 50.94
CA LEU A 248 14.16 -13.96 52.17
C LEU A 248 14.26 -15.47 52.42
N ARG A 249 14.14 -16.30 51.37
CA ARG A 249 14.34 -17.76 51.50
C ARG A 249 15.74 -18.11 51.98
N GLU A 250 16.75 -17.41 51.48
CA GLU A 250 18.13 -17.63 51.89
C GLU A 250 18.38 -17.22 53.34
N ARG A 251 17.76 -16.13 53.81
CA ARG A 251 17.80 -15.73 55.22
C ARG A 251 17.17 -16.77 56.13
N LEU A 252 16.02 -17.32 55.77
CA LEU A 252 15.33 -18.34 56.56
C LEU A 252 16.12 -19.66 56.69
N LYS A 253 17.06 -19.94 55.78
CA LYS A 253 17.97 -21.09 55.91
C LYS A 253 19.12 -20.83 56.88
N LYS A 254 19.61 -19.59 56.93
CA LYS A 254 20.86 -19.22 57.61
C LYS A 254 20.63 -18.61 58.98
N TRP A 255 19.49 -17.97 59.21
CA TRP A 255 19.21 -17.17 60.40
C TRP A 255 18.00 -17.69 61.16
N PRO A 256 17.95 -17.47 62.49
CA PRO A 256 16.75 -17.69 63.29
C PRO A 256 15.53 -16.94 62.73
N LEU A 257 14.34 -17.53 62.85
CA LEU A 257 13.09 -17.05 62.23
C LEU A 257 12.83 -15.56 62.47
N LYS A 258 12.94 -15.11 63.73
CA LYS A 258 12.75 -13.71 64.12
C LYS A 258 13.73 -12.77 63.43
N LYS A 259 15.01 -13.17 63.32
CA LYS A 259 16.07 -12.38 62.67
C LYS A 259 15.87 -12.29 61.16
N ALA A 260 15.44 -13.39 60.52
CA ALA A 260 15.20 -13.43 59.08
C ALA A 260 14.04 -12.52 58.63
N LEU A 261 13.03 -12.34 59.48
CA LEU A 261 11.79 -11.61 59.17
C LEU A 261 11.72 -10.17 59.69
N THR A 262 12.75 -9.67 60.38
CA THR A 262 12.73 -8.32 60.99
C THR A 262 13.80 -7.38 60.43
N ILE A 263 14.91 -7.91 59.90
CA ILE A 263 16.00 -7.07 59.39
C ILE A 263 15.68 -6.61 57.96
N PRO A 264 15.63 -5.31 57.63
CA PRO A 264 15.38 -4.82 56.27
C PRO A 264 16.59 -5.03 55.32
N ASP A 265 16.44 -4.70 54.02
CA ASP A 265 17.57 -4.76 53.09
C ASP A 265 18.64 -3.71 53.43
N GLN A 266 19.89 -4.14 53.64
CA GLN A 266 21.00 -3.23 53.94
C GLN A 266 21.53 -2.50 52.69
N ARG A 267 21.10 -2.89 51.49
CA ARG A 267 21.59 -2.31 50.22
C ARG A 267 20.87 -1.02 49.78
N LYS A 268 19.83 -0.59 50.50
CA LYS A 268 19.02 0.61 50.16
C LYS A 268 19.28 1.84 51.04
N LYS A 269 20.32 1.83 51.87
CA LYS A 269 20.63 2.93 52.82
C LYS A 269 21.64 3.96 52.31
N ALA A 270 22.02 3.92 51.03
CA ALA A 270 22.83 4.96 50.40
C ALA A 270 21.97 5.52 49.26
N ASP A 271 21.27 6.62 49.54
CA ASP A 271 20.66 7.57 48.58
C ASP A 271 19.61 8.38 49.36
N HIS A 272 20.04 9.13 50.38
CA HIS A 272 19.38 10.31 50.96
C HIS A 272 20.22 10.79 52.15
N GLU A 273 21.28 11.55 51.83
CA GLU A 273 21.83 12.64 52.67
C GLU A 273 22.44 13.68 51.73
#